data_AF-A0A9P3U9V9-F1
#
_entry.id   AF-A0A9P3U9V9-F1
#
_cell.length_a   1.000
_cell.length_b   1.000
_cell.length_c   1.000
_cell.angle_alpha   90.00
_cell.angle_beta   90.00
_cell.angle_gamma   90.00
#
_symmetry.space_group_name_H-M   'P 1'
#
loop_
_entity.id
_entity.type
_entity.pdbx_description
1 polymer ?
#
loop_
_entity_poly.entity_id
_entity_poly.type
_entity_poly.pdbx_seq_one_letter_code
_entity_poly.pdbx_strand_id
1 'polypeptide(L)'
;MWYSDIAYQKGSTKIWVPNYPPLRQLLLEEYHDVLYAGHFGSNKTLTGIAKHYYWPHLAEDVQKFVTSCDTCQRMKSSKQRKVRLLQPLPVPEQPGQVVSPEFVTELPPTTSGHDAILVVIDKFSKMGHFIPTHTTARTDETTQLFKIHNAFHVQLLKPYWDPNTIFVGRQPPPPPPPVLVQNEPEYKVESVLAHRRRRNGTMELLIRWKGYDPFEDSWVPETDMGNARRPLHDYLVKQGVTSTTQL
;
A
#
# COMPACT_ATOMS: atom_id res chain seq x y z
N MET A 1 -17.07 46.86 28.67
CA MET A 1 -15.67 47.00 28.20
C MET A 1 -15.64 46.59 26.75
N TRP A 2 -15.43 47.53 25.86
CA TRP A 2 -15.45 47.32 24.42
C TRP A 2 -14.02 46.89 24.02
N TYR A 3 -13.84 45.64 23.61
CA TYR A 3 -12.53 45.18 23.12
C TYR A 3 -12.35 45.68 21.68
N SER A 4 -11.74 46.87 21.59
CA SER A 4 -11.25 47.47 20.36
C SER A 4 -10.11 46.64 19.79
N ASP A 5 -10.21 46.35 18.48
CA ASP A 5 -9.12 46.26 17.49
C ASP A 5 -9.30 45.10 16.48
N ILE A 6 -10.54 44.72 16.18
CA ILE A 6 -10.82 44.06 14.89
C ILE A 6 -10.72 45.13 13.79
N ALA A 7 -9.61 45.11 13.05
CA ALA A 7 -9.38 46.04 11.97
C ALA A 7 -9.90 45.46 10.64
N TYR A 8 -10.63 46.28 9.88
CA TYR A 8 -11.02 45.96 8.51
C TYR A 8 -9.99 46.58 7.56
N GLN A 9 -9.39 45.77 6.69
CA GLN A 9 -8.56 46.30 5.60
C GLN A 9 -9.48 46.73 4.45
N LYS A 10 -9.43 48.02 4.08
CA LYS A 10 -10.26 48.59 2.99
C LYS A 10 -10.02 47.82 1.68
N GLY A 11 -11.04 47.12 1.19
CA GLY A 11 -10.98 46.29 -0.03
C GLY A 11 -10.71 44.79 0.17
N SER A 12 -10.52 44.33 1.41
CA SER A 12 -10.41 42.90 1.75
C SER A 12 -11.76 42.35 2.21
N THR A 13 -12.10 41.12 1.80
CA THR A 13 -13.24 40.36 2.32
C THR A 13 -12.94 39.65 3.65
N LYS A 14 -11.69 39.72 4.11
CA LYS A 14 -11.21 39.05 5.33
C LYS A 14 -11.00 40.04 6.47
N ILE A 15 -11.36 39.59 7.66
CA ILE A 15 -11.24 40.33 8.91
C ILE A 15 -9.82 40.13 9.47
N TRP A 16 -9.10 41.22 9.73
CA TRP A 16 -7.80 41.13 10.38
C TRP A 16 -7.98 40.92 11.88
N VAL A 17 -7.28 39.91 12.42
CA VAL A 17 -7.33 39.56 13.83
C VAL A 17 -6.06 40.07 14.52
N PRO A 18 -6.18 40.92 15.56
CA PRO A 18 -5.03 41.46 16.27
C PRO A 18 -4.20 40.35 16.93
N ASN A 19 -2.99 40.69 17.34
CA ASN A 19 -2.17 39.79 18.15
C ASN A 19 -2.69 39.72 19.59
N TYR A 20 -3.88 39.14 19.74
CA TYR A 20 -4.55 38.93 21.01
C TYR A 20 -4.83 37.42 21.18
N PRO A 21 -4.00 36.71 21.97
CA PRO A 21 -4.06 35.25 22.09
C PRO A 21 -5.45 34.68 22.43
N PRO A 22 -6.24 35.27 23.36
CA PRO A 22 -7.56 34.72 23.69
C PRO A 22 -8.53 34.69 22.50
N LEU A 23 -8.50 35.71 21.64
CA LEU A 23 -9.37 35.76 20.45
C LEU A 23 -8.90 34.78 19.37
N ARG A 24 -7.58 34.70 19.12
CA ARG A 24 -7.04 33.72 18.16
C ARG A 24 -7.33 32.30 18.60
N GLN A 25 -7.21 32.01 19.89
CA GLN A 25 -7.51 30.70 20.46
C GLN A 25 -9.00 30.36 20.32
N LEU A 26 -9.91 31.28 20.64
CA LEU A 26 -11.35 31.10 20.42
C LEU A 26 -11.67 30.76 18.96
N LEU A 27 -11.04 31.44 18.00
CA LEU A 27 -11.21 31.14 16.58
C LEU A 27 -10.64 29.77 16.18
N LEU A 28 -9.55 29.34 16.79
CA LEU A 28 -8.98 28.01 16.55
C LEU A 28 -9.89 26.91 17.10
N GLU A 29 -10.41 27.09 18.31
CA GLU A 29 -11.37 26.19 18.96
C GLU A 29 -12.68 26.11 18.15
N GLU A 30 -13.23 27.24 17.71
CA GLU A 30 -14.46 27.30 16.91
C GLU A 30 -14.35 26.56 15.56
N TYR A 31 -13.16 26.53 14.95
CA TYR A 31 -12.97 25.86 13.65
C TYR A 31 -12.38 24.46 13.75
N HIS A 32 -12.10 23.97 14.97
CA HIS A 32 -11.48 22.66 15.18
C HIS A 32 -12.22 21.78 16.21
N ASP A 33 -12.63 22.33 17.36
CA ASP A 33 -13.12 21.57 18.52
C ASP A 33 -14.65 21.48 18.59
N VAL A 34 -15.38 22.37 17.91
CA VAL A 34 -16.85 22.28 17.86
C VAL A 34 -17.31 21.03 17.13
N LEU A 35 -18.46 20.48 17.56
CA LEU A 35 -18.99 19.20 17.11
C LEU A 35 -19.09 19.08 15.57
N TYR A 36 -19.43 20.17 14.87
CA TYR A 36 -19.53 20.19 13.40
C TYR A 36 -18.19 20.43 12.68
N ALA A 37 -17.17 20.94 13.36
CA ALA A 37 -15.82 21.03 12.83
C ALA A 37 -15.08 19.69 12.89
N GLY A 38 -15.51 18.76 13.75
CA GLY A 38 -15.11 17.36 13.70
C GLY A 38 -13.60 17.11 13.77
N HIS A 39 -12.84 17.98 14.45
CA HIS A 39 -11.38 17.84 14.61
C HIS A 39 -10.64 17.68 13.27
N PHE A 40 -11.01 18.49 12.27
CA PHE A 40 -10.36 18.45 10.98
C PHE A 40 -8.84 18.68 11.06
N GLY A 41 -8.09 18.03 10.17
CA GLY A 41 -6.64 18.25 10.07
C GLY A 41 -6.28 19.68 9.64
N SER A 42 -5.03 20.09 9.91
CA SER A 42 -4.54 21.47 9.78
C SER A 42 -4.93 22.18 8.47
N ASN A 43 -4.85 21.50 7.32
CA ASN A 43 -5.20 22.10 6.03
C ASN A 43 -6.68 22.50 5.93
N LYS A 44 -7.59 21.66 6.47
CA LYS A 44 -9.03 21.93 6.42
C LYS A 44 -9.40 23.03 7.40
N THR A 45 -8.86 23.00 8.62
CA THR A 45 -9.04 24.06 9.63
C THR A 45 -8.52 25.40 9.11
N LEU A 46 -7.32 25.42 8.52
CA LEU A 46 -6.76 26.62 7.89
C LEU A 46 -7.65 27.14 6.77
N THR A 47 -8.13 26.26 5.89
CA THR A 47 -9.04 26.64 4.80
C THR A 47 -10.34 27.24 5.32
N GLY A 48 -10.86 26.73 6.44
CA GLY A 48 -12.05 27.27 7.10
C GLY A 48 -11.83 28.67 7.66
N ILE A 49 -10.80 28.83 8.50
CA ILE A 49 -10.50 30.11 9.16
C ILE A 49 -10.11 31.18 8.13
N ALA A 50 -9.28 30.82 7.15
CA ALA A 50 -8.75 31.76 6.16
C ALA A 50 -9.79 32.28 5.16
N LYS A 51 -11.03 31.77 5.18
CA LYS A 51 -12.15 32.35 4.42
C LYS A 51 -12.59 33.69 5.00
N HIS A 52 -12.59 33.82 6.32
CA HIS A 52 -13.18 34.95 7.02
C HIS A 52 -12.15 35.78 7.78
N TYR A 53 -11.06 35.17 8.23
CA TYR A 53 -10.08 35.79 9.10
C TYR A 53 -8.67 35.74 8.51
N TYR A 54 -7.84 36.68 8.93
CA TYR A 54 -6.43 36.74 8.59
C TYR A 54 -5.61 37.32 9.74
N TRP A 55 -4.45 36.73 10.01
CA TRP A 55 -3.40 37.32 10.83
C TRP A 55 -2.03 36.76 10.40
N PRO A 56 -0.92 37.46 10.73
CA PRO A 56 0.42 36.93 10.48
C PRO A 56 0.63 35.60 11.19
N HIS A 57 1.17 34.61 10.49
CA HIS A 57 1.42 33.24 10.99
C HIS A 57 0.16 32.38 11.27
N LEU A 58 -1.01 32.74 10.71
CA LEU A 58 -2.24 31.93 10.81
C LEU A 58 -2.00 30.43 10.50
N ALA A 59 -1.25 30.11 9.44
CA ALA A 59 -0.98 28.72 9.07
C ALA A 59 -0.16 27.96 10.14
N GLU A 60 0.83 28.64 10.74
CA GLU A 60 1.66 28.06 11.79
C GLU A 60 0.87 27.86 13.09
N ASP A 61 0.04 28.84 13.45
CA ASP A 61 -0.82 28.78 14.64
C ASP A 61 -1.83 27.63 14.52
N VAL A 62 -2.48 27.48 13.36
CA VAL A 62 -3.37 26.34 13.06
C VAL A 62 -2.61 25.02 13.14
N GLN A 63 -1.43 24.93 12.54
CA GLN A 63 -0.64 23.70 12.57
C GLN A 63 -0.26 23.33 14.01
N LYS A 64 0.20 24.29 14.81
CA LYS A 64 0.55 24.09 16.22
C LYS A 64 -0.67 23.61 17.01
N PHE A 65 -1.80 24.29 16.88
CA PHE A 65 -3.05 23.96 17.58
C PHE A 65 -3.56 22.55 17.28
N VAL A 66 -3.67 22.19 15.99
CA VAL A 66 -4.13 20.85 15.59
C VAL A 66 -3.13 19.77 16.01
N THR A 67 -1.84 20.07 15.98
CA THR A 67 -0.81 19.12 16.42
C THR A 67 -0.82 18.92 17.94
N SER A 68 -1.22 19.92 18.73
CA SER A 68 -1.37 19.79 20.19
C SER A 68 -2.69 19.16 20.65
N CYS A 69 -3.67 18.94 19.77
CA CYS A 69 -4.96 18.38 20.16
C CYS A 69 -4.86 16.89 20.56
N ASP A 70 -5.19 16.57 21.82
CA ASP A 70 -5.17 15.21 22.36
C ASP A 70 -6.08 14.24 21.60
N THR A 71 -7.32 14.65 21.29
CA THR A 71 -8.28 13.84 20.52
C THR A 71 -7.71 13.43 19.16
N CYS A 72 -7.13 14.40 18.43
CA CYS A 72 -6.47 14.15 17.16
C CYS A 72 -5.28 13.22 17.30
N GLN A 73 -4.42 13.43 18.28
CA GLN A 73 -3.22 12.61 18.47
C GLN A 73 -3.55 11.16 18.84
N ARG A 74 -4.59 10.92 19.65
CA ARG A 74 -5.04 9.57 20.00
C ARG A 74 -5.67 8.82 18.83
N MET A 75 -6.47 9.51 18.01
CA MET A 75 -7.17 8.88 16.88
C MET A 75 -6.27 8.67 15.65
N LYS A 76 -5.20 9.45 15.51
CA LYS A 76 -4.34 9.40 14.33
C LYS A 76 -3.45 8.16 14.39
N SER A 77 -3.78 7.17 13.56
CA SER A 77 -2.90 6.02 13.33
C SER A 77 -1.50 6.49 12.94
N SER A 78 -0.47 5.94 13.59
CA SER A 78 0.92 6.24 13.24
C SER A 78 1.17 6.02 11.75
N LYS A 79 1.57 7.10 11.05
CA LYS A 79 2.08 6.99 9.67
C LYS A 79 3.46 6.36 9.61
N GLN A 80 4.10 6.10 10.76
CA GLN A 80 5.41 5.46 10.85
C GLN A 80 5.29 3.94 10.86
N ARG A 81 4.60 3.36 9.88
CA ARG A 81 5.03 2.03 9.45
C ARG A 81 6.21 2.29 8.52
N LYS A 82 7.45 2.14 9.04
CA LYS A 82 8.57 1.85 8.14
C LYS A 82 8.10 0.62 7.36
N VAL A 83 7.78 0.80 6.09
CA VAL A 83 7.68 -0.32 5.16
C VAL A 83 9.10 -0.84 5.08
N ARG A 84 9.46 -1.75 6.01
CA ARG A 84 10.67 -2.55 5.86
C ARG A 84 10.45 -3.36 4.60
N LEU A 85 11.46 -3.38 3.74
CA LEU A 85 11.53 -4.37 2.67
C LEU A 85 11.31 -5.74 3.31
N LEU A 86 10.36 -6.51 2.78
CA LEU A 86 10.16 -7.89 3.18
C LEU A 86 11.49 -8.60 2.92
N GLN A 87 12.20 -9.02 3.97
CA GLN A 87 13.40 -9.83 3.79
C GLN A 87 12.95 -11.22 3.33
N PRO A 88 13.30 -11.64 2.11
CA PRO A 88 13.02 -13.00 1.69
C PRO A 88 13.81 -13.96 2.59
N LEU A 89 13.17 -15.04 3.02
CA LEU A 89 13.88 -16.13 3.69
C LEU A 89 14.89 -16.73 2.71
N PRO A 90 16.08 -17.15 3.19
CA PRO A 90 17.03 -17.86 2.35
C PRO A 90 16.37 -19.08 1.70
N VAL A 91 16.69 -19.32 0.43
CA VAL A 91 16.19 -20.49 -0.29
C VAL A 91 16.77 -21.74 0.39
N PRO A 92 15.93 -22.70 0.81
CA PRO A 92 16.43 -23.95 1.38
C PRO A 92 17.22 -24.75 0.34
N GLU A 93 18.22 -25.50 0.80
CA GLU A 93 19.09 -26.34 -0.04
C GLU A 93 18.61 -27.80 -0.09
N GLN A 94 17.85 -28.24 0.92
CA GLN A 94 17.37 -29.62 1.05
C GLN A 94 15.92 -29.69 1.55
N PRO A 95 15.16 -30.75 1.20
CA PRO A 95 13.81 -30.96 1.71
C PRO A 95 13.77 -30.98 3.24
N GLY A 96 12.76 -30.33 3.83
CA GLY A 96 12.53 -30.32 5.28
C GLY A 96 13.41 -29.35 6.07
N GLN A 97 14.37 -28.67 5.42
CA GLN A 97 15.23 -27.66 6.06
C GLN A 97 14.42 -26.44 6.51
N VAL A 98 13.42 -26.03 5.72
CA VAL A 98 12.53 -24.91 6.05
C VAL A 98 11.10 -25.31 5.75
N VAL A 99 10.30 -25.45 6.80
CA VAL A 99 8.86 -25.72 6.70
C VAL A 99 8.04 -24.50 7.08
N SER A 100 6.87 -24.37 6.46
CA SER A 100 5.90 -23.31 6.72
C SER A 100 4.63 -23.94 7.27
N PRO A 101 4.38 -23.84 8.58
CA PRO A 101 3.10 -24.23 9.15
C PRO A 101 2.07 -23.12 8.94
N GLU A 102 0.87 -23.49 8.53
CA GLU A 102 -0.28 -22.61 8.35
C GLU A 102 -1.55 -23.33 8.78
N PHE A 103 -2.50 -22.61 9.40
CA PHE A 103 -3.79 -23.17 9.77
C PHE A 103 -4.87 -22.71 8.81
N VAL A 104 -5.65 -23.68 8.33
CA VAL A 104 -6.97 -23.43 7.74
C VAL A 104 -8.00 -23.71 8.83
N THR A 105 -8.66 -22.67 9.30
CA THR A 105 -9.66 -22.74 10.39
C THR A 105 -11.07 -22.48 9.85
N GLU A 106 -12.09 -22.56 10.71
CA GLU A 106 -13.50 -22.34 10.36
C GLU A 106 -14.04 -23.33 9.31
N LEU A 107 -13.56 -24.58 9.33
CA LEU A 107 -14.06 -25.63 8.47
C LEU A 107 -15.28 -26.31 9.10
N PRO A 108 -16.22 -26.83 8.30
CA PRO A 108 -17.30 -27.66 8.81
C PRO A 108 -16.74 -28.84 9.63
N PRO A 109 -17.27 -29.11 10.84
CA PRO A 109 -16.76 -30.18 11.67
C PRO A 109 -16.98 -31.54 11.01
N THR A 110 -15.94 -32.35 11.02
CA THR A 110 -16.01 -33.75 10.57
C THR A 110 -16.74 -34.63 11.58
N THR A 111 -17.12 -35.86 11.19
CA THR A 111 -17.71 -36.85 12.10
C THR A 111 -16.80 -37.19 13.28
N SER A 112 -15.48 -37.02 13.12
CA SER A 112 -14.48 -37.18 14.19
C SER A 112 -14.21 -35.90 14.99
N GLY A 113 -14.92 -34.81 14.71
CA GLY A 113 -14.91 -33.57 15.50
C GLY A 113 -13.87 -32.53 15.09
N HIS A 114 -13.03 -32.79 14.09
CA HIS A 114 -12.03 -31.83 13.59
C HIS A 114 -12.69 -30.70 12.78
N ASP A 115 -12.34 -29.45 13.08
CA ASP A 115 -12.87 -28.22 12.46
C ASP A 115 -11.77 -27.32 11.85
N ALA A 116 -10.52 -27.81 11.82
CA ALA A 116 -9.39 -27.14 11.22
C ALA A 116 -8.42 -28.12 10.54
N ILE A 117 -7.54 -27.60 9.69
CA ILE A 117 -6.43 -28.34 9.07
C ILE A 117 -5.14 -27.57 9.32
N LEU A 118 -4.15 -28.25 9.91
CA LEU A 118 -2.78 -27.79 9.97
C LEU A 118 -2.08 -28.18 8.66
N VAL A 119 -1.72 -27.20 7.87
CA VAL A 119 -0.99 -27.34 6.61
C VAL A 119 0.49 -27.10 6.88
N VAL A 120 1.34 -28.04 6.49
CA VAL A 120 2.79 -27.93 6.65
C VAL A 120 3.44 -28.02 5.29
N ILE A 121 3.99 -26.92 4.81
CA ILE A 121 4.58 -26.83 3.48
C ILE A 121 6.09 -26.83 3.60
N ASP A 122 6.76 -27.82 3.02
CA ASP A 122 8.21 -27.76 2.80
C ASP A 122 8.54 -26.73 1.72
N LYS A 123 9.35 -25.71 2.07
CA LYS A 123 9.64 -24.60 1.14
C LYS A 123 10.54 -25.02 -0.02
N PHE A 124 11.30 -26.11 0.12
CA PHE A 124 12.15 -26.68 -0.94
C PHE A 124 11.32 -27.50 -1.94
N SER A 125 10.73 -28.61 -1.50
CA SER A 125 9.99 -29.54 -2.39
C SER A 125 8.58 -29.07 -2.76
N LYS A 126 8.04 -28.07 -2.04
CA LYS A 126 6.63 -27.64 -2.10
C LYS A 126 5.63 -28.73 -1.67
N MET A 127 6.09 -29.79 -1.04
CA MET A 127 5.23 -30.84 -0.49
C MET A 127 4.43 -30.28 0.70
N GLY A 128 3.11 -30.49 0.67
CA GLY A 128 2.20 -30.13 1.75
C GLY A 128 1.77 -31.36 2.55
N HIS A 129 1.86 -31.29 3.88
CA HIS A 129 1.20 -32.22 4.80
C HIS A 129 -0.06 -31.56 5.35
N PHE A 130 -1.19 -32.26 5.25
CA PHE A 130 -2.48 -31.79 5.73
C PHE A 130 -2.90 -32.65 6.91
N ILE A 131 -2.91 -32.06 8.10
CA ILE A 131 -3.19 -32.76 9.34
C ILE A 131 -4.52 -32.24 9.89
N PRO A 132 -5.56 -33.08 10.02
CA PRO A 132 -6.81 -32.67 10.64
C PRO A 132 -6.57 -32.29 12.11
N THR A 133 -7.12 -31.17 12.54
CA THR A 133 -6.92 -30.61 13.88
C THR A 133 -8.13 -29.81 14.33
N HIS A 134 -8.03 -29.17 15.50
CA HIS A 134 -9.07 -28.30 16.03
C HIS A 134 -8.64 -26.83 15.98
N THR A 135 -9.58 -25.90 15.83
CA THR A 135 -9.31 -24.45 15.87
C THR A 135 -8.66 -24.03 17.20
N THR A 136 -8.89 -24.79 18.27
CA THR A 136 -8.32 -24.55 19.60
C THR A 136 -6.94 -25.19 19.81
N ALA A 137 -6.40 -25.92 18.83
CA ALA A 137 -5.15 -26.64 18.97
C ALA A 137 -3.99 -25.69 19.31
N ARG A 138 -3.31 -25.96 20.43
CA ARG A 138 -2.21 -25.13 20.94
C ARG A 138 -0.87 -25.56 20.33
N THR A 139 0.13 -24.68 20.39
CA THR A 139 1.45 -24.89 19.74
C THR A 139 2.16 -26.17 20.23
N ASP A 140 1.96 -26.54 21.49
CA ASP A 140 2.45 -27.77 22.10
C ASP A 140 1.79 -29.03 21.54
N GLU A 141 0.48 -29.03 21.34
CA GLU A 141 -0.26 -30.15 20.70
C GLU A 141 0.14 -30.31 19.23
N THR A 142 0.33 -29.18 18.53
CA THR A 142 0.69 -29.21 17.12
C THR A 142 2.07 -29.79 16.89
N THR A 143 3.05 -29.51 17.78
CA THR A 143 4.42 -30.05 17.74
C THR A 143 4.43 -31.59 17.71
N GLN A 144 3.48 -32.24 18.39
CA GLN A 144 3.35 -33.71 18.41
C GLN A 144 2.69 -34.27 17.13
N LEU A 145 1.90 -33.47 16.43
CA LEU A 145 1.32 -33.80 15.13
C LEU A 145 2.38 -33.78 14.01
N PHE A 146 3.41 -32.93 14.14
CA PHE A 146 4.54 -32.83 13.21
C PHE A 146 5.53 -34.01 13.32
N LYS A 147 5.06 -35.26 13.28
CA LYS A 147 5.92 -36.44 13.04
C LYS A 147 6.34 -36.51 11.57
N ILE A 148 6.99 -35.46 11.08
CA ILE A 148 7.58 -35.43 9.74
C ILE A 148 8.86 -36.24 9.84
N HIS A 149 8.81 -37.48 9.36
CA HIS A 149 10.02 -38.27 9.21
C HIS A 149 10.89 -37.63 8.12
N ASN A 150 12.19 -37.49 8.38
CA ASN A 150 13.19 -37.10 7.38
C ASN A 150 13.45 -38.22 6.33
N ALA A 151 12.46 -39.08 6.11
CA ALA A 151 12.48 -40.19 5.19
C ALA A 151 11.18 -40.13 4.39
N PHE A 152 11.28 -39.73 3.12
CA PHE A 152 10.17 -39.75 2.19
C PHE A 152 10.29 -40.96 1.28
N HIS A 153 9.15 -41.54 0.91
CA HIS A 153 9.11 -42.64 -0.05
C HIS A 153 9.39 -42.07 -1.45
N VAL A 154 10.60 -42.32 -1.98
CA VAL A 154 11.07 -41.73 -3.25
C VAL A 154 10.11 -41.98 -4.42
N GLN A 155 9.33 -43.07 -4.41
CA GLN A 155 8.33 -43.34 -5.46
C GLN A 155 7.13 -42.37 -5.47
N LEU A 156 6.87 -41.63 -4.38
CA LEU A 156 5.81 -40.62 -4.32
C LEU A 156 6.26 -39.26 -4.87
N LEU A 157 7.57 -39.05 -4.99
CA LEU A 157 8.09 -37.92 -5.74
C LEU A 157 7.95 -38.25 -7.22
N LYS A 158 7.27 -37.37 -7.96
CA LYS A 158 7.48 -37.33 -9.41
C LYS A 158 8.92 -36.88 -9.64
N PRO A 159 9.67 -37.50 -10.57
CA PRO A 159 10.98 -36.99 -10.94
C PRO A 159 10.87 -35.49 -11.20
N TYR A 160 11.77 -34.72 -10.61
CA TYR A 160 11.89 -33.32 -11.00
C TYR A 160 12.40 -33.31 -12.44
N TRP A 161 11.53 -32.89 -13.35
CA TRP A 161 11.88 -32.68 -14.73
C TRP A 161 12.25 -31.22 -14.85
N ASP A 162 13.54 -30.95 -15.08
CA ASP A 162 13.99 -29.61 -15.44
C ASP A 162 13.14 -29.13 -16.63
N PRO A 163 12.42 -27.99 -16.55
CA PRO A 163 11.65 -27.46 -17.67
C PRO A 163 12.46 -27.34 -18.98
N ASN A 164 13.78 -27.19 -18.88
CA ASN A 164 14.73 -27.18 -20.00
C ASN A 164 14.91 -28.54 -20.68
N THR A 165 14.52 -29.65 -20.03
CA THR A 165 14.56 -31.01 -20.60
C THR A 165 13.32 -31.38 -21.40
N ILE A 166 12.15 -30.82 -21.08
CA ILE A 166 10.89 -31.07 -21.82
C ILE A 166 10.78 -30.13 -23.02
N PHE A 167 11.28 -28.91 -22.89
CA PHE A 167 11.31 -27.93 -23.95
C PHE A 167 12.74 -27.51 -24.25
N VAL A 168 13.50 -28.43 -24.85
CA VAL A 168 14.85 -28.15 -25.35
C VAL A 168 14.80 -26.90 -26.24
N GLY A 169 15.43 -25.81 -25.81
CA GLY A 169 15.41 -24.52 -26.51
C GLY A 169 14.37 -23.49 -26.04
N ARG A 170 13.55 -23.78 -25.02
CA ARG A 170 12.69 -22.78 -24.34
C ARG A 170 13.30 -22.30 -23.02
N GLN A 171 14.54 -21.83 -23.05
CA GLN A 171 14.91 -20.82 -22.06
C GLN A 171 14.04 -19.60 -22.38
N PRO A 172 13.20 -19.08 -21.47
CA PRO A 172 12.64 -17.77 -21.69
C PRO A 172 13.83 -16.84 -21.93
N PRO A 173 13.83 -16.07 -23.04
CA PRO A 173 14.95 -15.19 -23.32
C PRO A 173 15.17 -14.30 -22.09
N PRO A 174 16.43 -14.05 -21.70
CA PRO A 174 16.70 -13.15 -20.59
C PRO A 174 15.98 -11.82 -20.86
N PRO A 175 15.44 -11.16 -19.81
CA PRO A 175 14.71 -9.92 -19.98
C PRO A 175 15.57 -8.93 -20.77
N PRO A 176 14.99 -8.19 -21.72
CA PRO A 176 15.76 -7.31 -22.60
C PRO A 176 16.43 -6.22 -21.75
N PRO A 177 17.73 -5.93 -21.96
CA PRO A 177 18.41 -4.90 -21.19
C PRO A 177 17.73 -3.54 -21.37
N PRO A 178 17.75 -2.67 -20.34
CA PRO A 178 17.20 -1.31 -20.45
C PRO A 178 17.93 -0.53 -21.54
N VAL A 179 17.17 0.27 -22.29
CA VAL A 179 17.70 1.18 -23.31
C VAL A 179 18.22 2.42 -22.58
N LEU A 180 19.50 2.74 -22.74
CA LEU A 180 20.05 3.97 -22.16
C LEU A 180 19.67 5.17 -23.04
N VAL A 181 18.81 6.04 -22.53
CA VAL A 181 18.46 7.32 -23.16
C VAL A 181 18.95 8.41 -22.22
N GLN A 182 19.82 9.30 -22.71
CA GLN A 182 20.46 10.34 -21.88
C GLN A 182 21.15 9.79 -20.62
N ASN A 183 21.74 8.58 -20.72
CA ASN A 183 22.41 7.88 -19.63
C ASN A 183 21.48 7.31 -18.52
N GLU A 184 20.17 7.37 -18.69
CA GLU A 184 19.19 6.78 -17.79
C GLU A 184 18.56 5.50 -18.40
N PRO A 185 18.26 4.47 -17.59
CA PRO A 185 17.65 3.24 -18.08
C PRO A 185 16.17 3.43 -18.42
N GLU A 186 15.83 3.31 -19.70
CA GLU A 186 14.46 3.30 -20.21
C GLU A 186 14.00 1.89 -20.62
N TYR A 187 12.76 1.56 -20.29
CA TYR A 187 12.14 0.27 -20.57
C TYR A 187 11.01 0.46 -21.59
N LYS A 188 10.91 -0.47 -22.53
CA LYS A 188 9.90 -0.38 -23.59
C LYS A 188 8.54 -0.81 -23.05
N VAL A 189 7.57 0.10 -23.13
CA VAL A 189 6.17 -0.19 -22.80
C VAL A 189 5.54 -1.03 -23.90
N GLU A 190 4.90 -2.13 -23.52
CA GLU A 190 4.05 -2.92 -24.42
C GLU A 190 2.62 -2.40 -24.42
N SER A 191 2.01 -2.27 -23.24
CA SER A 191 0.65 -1.74 -23.09
C SER A 191 0.39 -1.20 -21.68
N VAL A 192 -0.64 -0.37 -21.57
CA VAL A 192 -1.19 0.06 -20.28
C VAL A 192 -2.37 -0.84 -19.93
N LEU A 193 -2.34 -1.44 -18.75
CA LEU A 193 -3.33 -2.41 -18.29
C LEU A 193 -4.43 -1.76 -17.43
N ALA A 194 -4.05 -0.80 -16.59
CA ALA A 194 -4.96 -0.14 -15.66
C ALA A 194 -4.46 1.27 -15.31
N HIS A 195 -5.33 2.08 -14.70
CA HIS A 195 -5.00 3.38 -14.14
C HIS A 195 -5.55 3.49 -12.71
N ARG A 196 -4.89 4.26 -11.85
CA ARG A 196 -5.39 4.57 -10.50
C ARG A 196 -4.99 5.98 -10.09
N ARG A 197 -5.82 6.58 -9.24
CA ARG A 197 -5.57 7.91 -8.67
C ARG A 197 -5.21 7.80 -7.19
N ARG A 198 -4.05 8.34 -6.81
CA ARG A 198 -3.60 8.38 -5.42
C ARG A 198 -4.28 9.53 -4.66
N ARG A 199 -4.26 9.46 -3.32
CA ARG A 199 -4.86 10.48 -2.43
C ARG A 199 -4.29 11.89 -2.60
N ASN A 200 -3.07 12.00 -3.11
CA ASN A 200 -2.39 13.26 -3.42
C ASN A 200 -2.76 13.83 -4.81
N GLY A 201 -3.65 13.16 -5.55
CA GLY A 201 -4.08 13.56 -6.88
C GLY A 201 -3.24 13.00 -8.02
N THR A 202 -2.08 12.37 -7.74
CA THR A 202 -1.21 11.78 -8.76
C THR A 202 -1.87 10.57 -9.42
N MET A 203 -1.81 10.52 -10.75
CA MET A 203 -2.24 9.35 -11.53
C MET A 203 -1.07 8.40 -11.77
N GLU A 204 -1.36 7.10 -11.61
CA GLU A 204 -0.45 6.01 -11.94
C GLU A 204 -1.10 5.05 -12.92
N LEU A 205 -0.26 4.46 -13.76
CA LEU A 205 -0.62 3.52 -14.81
C LEU A 205 0.07 2.19 -14.53
N LEU A 206 -0.66 1.09 -14.65
CA LEU A 206 -0.09 -0.26 -14.56
C LEU A 206 0.45 -0.63 -15.94
N ILE A 207 1.76 -0.85 -16.03
CA ILE A 207 2.48 -1.02 -17.28
C ILE A 207 2.82 -2.50 -17.49
N ARG A 208 2.49 -3.02 -18.68
CA ARG A 208 3.07 -4.24 -19.24
C ARG A 208 4.35 -3.88 -19.97
N TRP A 209 5.47 -4.45 -19.55
CA TRP A 209 6.78 -4.19 -20.14
C TRP A 209 7.07 -5.17 -21.30
N LYS A 210 7.54 -4.64 -22.42
CA LYS A 210 7.77 -5.44 -23.62
C LYS A 210 8.96 -6.39 -23.43
N GLY A 211 8.69 -7.68 -23.54
CA GLY A 211 9.72 -8.73 -23.41
C GLY A 211 10.02 -9.13 -21.95
N TYR A 212 9.21 -8.63 -21.00
CA TYR A 212 9.25 -9.04 -19.61
C TYR A 212 8.05 -9.91 -19.28
N ASP A 213 8.18 -10.70 -18.23
CA ASP A 213 7.10 -11.54 -17.74
C ASP A 213 5.97 -10.67 -17.11
N PRO A 214 4.69 -11.05 -17.23
CA PRO A 214 3.58 -10.41 -16.51
C PRO A 214 3.80 -10.16 -15.00
N PHE A 215 4.63 -10.96 -14.32
CA PHE A 215 4.96 -10.74 -12.90
C PHE A 215 5.79 -9.47 -12.65
N GLU A 216 6.42 -8.91 -13.69
CA GLU A 216 7.21 -7.67 -13.64
C GLU A 216 6.34 -6.41 -13.87
N ASP A 217 5.03 -6.56 -14.05
CA ASP A 217 4.10 -5.44 -14.22
C ASP A 217 4.16 -4.50 -13.02
N SER A 218 4.30 -3.20 -13.29
CA SER A 218 4.51 -2.20 -12.23
C SER A 218 3.72 -0.92 -12.44
N TRP A 219 3.39 -0.26 -11.33
CA TRP A 219 2.68 1.02 -11.33
C TRP A 219 3.67 2.17 -11.52
N VAL A 220 3.49 2.93 -12.60
CA VAL A 220 4.35 4.04 -13.00
C VAL A 220 3.55 5.35 -13.00
N PRO A 221 4.10 6.47 -12.49
CA PRO A 221 3.47 7.78 -12.61
C PRO A 221 3.21 8.17 -14.06
N GLU A 222 2.08 8.82 -14.35
CA GLU A 222 1.79 9.33 -15.70
C GLU A 222 2.90 10.28 -16.22
N THR A 223 3.50 11.05 -15.32
CA THR A 223 4.60 12.00 -15.64
C THR A 223 5.79 11.33 -16.30
N ASP A 224 6.01 10.04 -16.00
CA ASP A 224 7.19 9.30 -16.42
C ASP A 224 6.94 8.59 -17.77
N MET A 225 5.71 8.70 -18.31
CA MET A 225 5.31 8.13 -19.60
C MET A 225 5.60 9.05 -20.80
N GLY A 226 6.45 10.07 -20.62
CA GLY A 226 6.74 11.10 -21.62
C GLY A 226 7.15 10.55 -22.99
N ASN A 227 7.88 9.43 -23.02
CA ASN A 227 8.35 8.75 -24.23
C ASN A 227 7.41 7.64 -24.73
N ALA A 228 6.39 7.27 -23.94
CA ALA A 228 5.44 6.18 -24.21
C ALA A 228 4.03 6.69 -24.58
N ARG A 229 3.96 7.77 -25.39
CA ARG A 229 2.69 8.44 -25.74
C ARG A 229 1.70 7.57 -26.49
N ARG A 230 2.18 6.64 -27.33
CA ARG A 230 1.32 5.81 -28.19
C ARG A 230 0.56 4.73 -27.39
N PRO A 231 1.20 3.89 -26.57
CA PRO A 231 0.48 2.97 -25.67
C PRO A 231 -0.53 3.67 -24.75
N LEU A 232 -0.18 4.87 -24.27
CA LEU A 232 -1.08 5.68 -23.45
C LEU A 232 -2.31 6.15 -24.25
N HIS A 233 -2.11 6.68 -25.46
CA HIS A 233 -3.20 7.07 -26.34
C HIS A 233 -4.13 5.90 -26.67
N ASP A 234 -3.58 4.75 -27.03
CA ASP A 234 -4.36 3.56 -27.38
C ASP A 234 -5.22 3.08 -26.19
N TYR A 235 -4.67 3.17 -24.98
CA TYR A 235 -5.39 2.89 -23.76
C TYR A 235 -6.52 3.90 -23.48
N LEU A 236 -6.25 5.20 -23.63
CA LEU A 236 -7.25 6.26 -23.45
C LEU A 236 -8.43 6.09 -24.40
N VAL A 237 -8.16 5.84 -25.69
CA VAL A 237 -9.18 5.55 -26.70
C VAL A 237 -10.03 4.35 -26.28
N LYS A 238 -9.40 3.27 -25.79
CA LYS A 238 -10.11 2.07 -25.30
C LYS A 238 -11.01 2.36 -24.09
N GLN A 239 -10.61 3.28 -23.22
CA GLN A 239 -11.42 3.72 -22.08
C GLN A 239 -12.51 4.73 -22.46
N GLY A 240 -12.58 5.15 -23.73
CA GLY A 240 -13.54 6.17 -24.18
C GLY A 240 -13.19 7.59 -23.72
N VAL A 241 -11.91 7.82 -23.39
CA VAL A 241 -11.41 9.07 -22.80
C VAL A 241 -10.43 9.73 -23.77
N THR A 242 -10.51 11.04 -23.99
CA THR A 242 -9.68 11.74 -25.00
C THR A 242 -8.44 12.40 -24.40
N SER A 243 -8.34 12.49 -23.08
CA SER A 243 -7.22 13.08 -22.36
C SER A 243 -6.99 12.37 -21.02
N THR A 244 -5.73 12.27 -20.60
CA THR A 244 -5.38 11.77 -19.25
C THR A 244 -6.01 12.57 -18.11
N THR A 245 -6.34 13.85 -18.34
CA THR A 245 -7.02 14.71 -17.35
C THR A 245 -8.45 14.24 -17.02
N GLN A 246 -9.06 13.46 -17.91
CA GLN A 246 -10.44 12.96 -17.80
C GLN A 246 -10.54 11.56 -17.15
N LEU A 247 -9.40 10.91 -16.87
CA LEU A 247 -9.32 9.71 -16.04
C LEU A 247 -9.35 10.08 -14.53
#